data_AF-A0A7G8WE90-F1
#
_entry.id   AF-A0A7G8WE90-F1
#
_cell.length_a   1.000
_cell.length_b   1.000
_cell.length_c   1.000
_cell.angle_alpha   90.00
_cell.angle_beta   90.00
_cell.angle_gamma   90.00
#
_symmetry.space_group_name_H-M   'P 1'
#
loop_
_entity.id
_entity.type
_entity.pdbx_description
1 polymer ?
#
loop_
_entity_poly.entity_id
_entity_poly.type
_entity_poly.pdbx_seq_one_letter_code
_entity_poly.pdbx_strand_id
1 'polypeptide(L)'
;MHTQVIQAIKDFDIKALHQLLDDEKSYMNVPKNKFINSLEKGFRTAKANGCEAFEDVFFGICEYCNKGCEGMTFLSNSGYYLDLFIETKDEIHVDDIYVCDKLTNVIDLNKVHSLGFYYSKDELVKFRPSEDYKLIKAQYQQFIADLKAFKKNVLFNDFIIWFDSFSSLRTSLQDISIYLKFQYKLYNDASGVIADIEKIANIKSNEEHTTEALINYNDTHTEREKLIWFYENRKDHDFIKGLINFEKIRKEGYIILKTHVTEVKIVIAGYEYIIDYYMKLQHFHNLMTEKYNPLPEHYEKSKNGYPCDLLVYLKLHNKHLDIVEKYQK
;
A
#
# COMPACT_ATOMS: atom_id res chain seq x y z
N MET A 1 5.91 -35.12 -19.36
CA MET A 1 6.00 -34.25 -18.17
C MET A 1 5.14 -33.00 -18.29
N HIS A 2 5.10 -32.35 -19.46
CA HIS A 2 4.28 -31.15 -19.71
C HIS A 2 2.81 -31.29 -19.25
N THR A 3 2.10 -32.35 -19.69
CA THR A 3 0.72 -32.63 -19.26
C THR A 3 0.59 -32.87 -17.74
N GLN A 4 1.62 -33.45 -17.11
CA GLN A 4 1.62 -33.69 -15.66
C GLN A 4 1.81 -32.39 -14.87
N VAL A 5 2.61 -31.45 -15.37
CA VAL A 5 2.76 -30.11 -14.77
C VAL A 5 1.44 -29.33 -14.86
N ILE A 6 0.78 -29.36 -16.03
CA ILE A 6 -0.55 -28.75 -16.19
C ILE A 6 -1.54 -29.36 -15.20
N GLN A 7 -1.57 -30.70 -15.09
CA GLN A 7 -2.48 -31.37 -14.15
C GLN A 7 -2.16 -31.01 -12.69
N ALA A 8 -0.88 -30.96 -12.31
CA ALA A 8 -0.48 -30.57 -10.95
C ALA A 8 -0.86 -29.12 -10.62
N ILE A 9 -0.76 -28.20 -11.57
CA ILE A 9 -1.26 -26.82 -11.41
C ILE A 9 -2.78 -26.82 -11.27
N LYS A 10 -3.47 -27.60 -12.12
CA LYS A 10 -4.93 -27.74 -12.11
C LYS A 10 -5.45 -28.20 -10.74
N ASP A 11 -4.78 -29.19 -10.15
CA ASP A 11 -5.20 -29.83 -8.89
C ASP A 11 -4.62 -29.17 -7.63
N PHE A 12 -3.93 -28.03 -7.78
CA PHE A 12 -3.18 -27.36 -6.70
C PHE A 12 -2.16 -28.30 -6.00
N ASP A 13 -1.59 -29.27 -6.72
CA ASP A 13 -0.65 -30.26 -6.19
C ASP A 13 0.79 -29.72 -6.16
N ILE A 14 1.08 -28.95 -5.12
CA ILE A 14 2.40 -28.39 -4.85
C ILE A 14 3.48 -29.46 -4.70
N LYS A 15 3.14 -30.63 -4.14
CA LYS A 15 4.10 -31.72 -3.95
C LYS A 15 4.52 -32.33 -5.29
N ALA A 16 3.56 -32.55 -6.19
CA ALA A 16 3.86 -32.99 -7.55
C ALA A 16 4.71 -31.96 -8.30
N LEU A 17 4.40 -30.65 -8.17
CA LEU A 17 5.21 -29.61 -8.81
C LEU A 17 6.68 -29.62 -8.35
N HIS A 18 6.94 -29.86 -7.06
CA HIS A 18 8.32 -30.00 -6.56
C HIS A 18 9.07 -31.16 -7.21
N GLN A 19 8.38 -32.25 -7.55
CA GLN A 19 8.97 -33.45 -8.17
C GLN A 19 9.12 -33.33 -9.69
N LEU A 20 8.19 -32.65 -10.35
CA LEU A 20 8.13 -32.52 -11.81
C LEU A 20 9.05 -31.42 -12.35
N LEU A 21 9.30 -30.37 -11.56
CA LEU A 21 10.13 -29.24 -11.96
C LEU A 21 11.59 -29.45 -11.54
N ASP A 22 12.51 -29.04 -12.42
CA ASP A 22 13.95 -29.21 -12.26
C ASP A 22 14.50 -28.26 -11.18
N ASP A 23 15.26 -28.80 -10.22
CA ASP A 23 15.89 -28.04 -9.13
C ASP A 23 16.97 -27.07 -9.63
N GLU A 24 17.61 -27.38 -10.75
CA GLU A 24 18.70 -26.58 -11.32
C GLU A 24 18.19 -25.46 -12.25
N LYS A 25 16.89 -25.45 -12.56
CA LYS A 25 16.26 -24.41 -13.39
C LYS A 25 15.63 -23.30 -12.53
N SER A 26 15.55 -22.13 -13.16
CA SER A 26 14.72 -21.03 -12.67
C SER A 26 13.41 -20.98 -13.42
N TYR A 27 12.35 -20.56 -12.73
CA TYR A 27 11.04 -20.34 -13.31
C TYR A 27 10.66 -18.87 -13.07
N MET A 28 10.24 -18.13 -14.11
CA MET A 28 10.16 -16.66 -14.09
C MET A 28 11.46 -15.97 -13.65
N ASN A 29 12.61 -16.55 -14.00
CA ASN A 29 13.92 -16.11 -13.53
C ASN A 29 14.09 -16.08 -11.99
N VAL A 30 13.32 -16.85 -11.22
CA VAL A 30 13.56 -17.07 -9.78
C VAL A 30 13.83 -18.56 -9.49
N PRO A 31 14.48 -18.93 -8.37
CA PRO A 31 14.70 -20.34 -8.04
C PRO A 31 13.39 -21.13 -7.92
N LYS A 32 13.38 -22.42 -8.29
CA LYS A 32 12.18 -23.30 -8.25
C LYS A 32 11.36 -23.15 -6.98
N ASN A 33 12.00 -23.25 -5.81
CA ASN A 33 11.30 -23.17 -4.53
C ASN A 33 10.58 -21.84 -4.34
N LYS A 34 11.16 -20.73 -4.80
CA LYS A 34 10.51 -19.42 -4.72
C LYS A 34 9.31 -19.34 -5.66
N PHE A 35 9.43 -19.89 -6.87
CA PHE A 35 8.33 -19.98 -7.84
C PHE A 35 7.15 -20.79 -7.28
N ILE A 36 7.42 -22.02 -6.81
CA ILE A 36 6.39 -22.91 -6.26
C ILE A 36 5.73 -22.31 -5.01
N ASN A 37 6.49 -21.65 -4.13
CA ASN A 37 5.92 -20.98 -2.95
C ASN A 37 4.93 -19.85 -3.32
N SER A 38 5.14 -19.14 -4.43
CA SER A 38 4.20 -18.12 -4.89
C SER A 38 2.91 -18.74 -5.43
N LEU A 39 3.00 -19.86 -6.16
CA LEU A 39 1.83 -20.65 -6.57
C LEU A 39 1.07 -21.15 -5.34
N GLU A 40 1.78 -21.75 -4.38
CA GLU A 40 1.18 -22.26 -3.15
C GLU A 40 0.43 -21.16 -2.39
N LYS A 41 1.01 -19.97 -2.28
CA LYS A 41 0.34 -18.83 -1.65
C LYS A 41 -0.97 -18.46 -2.37
N GLY A 42 -0.97 -18.45 -3.70
CA GLY A 42 -2.17 -18.23 -4.51
C GLY A 42 -3.22 -19.31 -4.27
N PHE A 43 -2.83 -20.58 -4.34
CA PHE A 43 -3.72 -21.72 -4.13
C PHE A 43 -4.30 -21.76 -2.71
N ARG A 44 -3.50 -21.49 -1.68
CA ARG A 44 -4.00 -21.38 -0.29
C ARG A 44 -5.04 -20.27 -0.14
N THR A 45 -4.84 -19.14 -0.84
CA THR A 45 -5.81 -18.03 -0.85
C THR A 45 -7.12 -18.46 -1.53
N ALA A 46 -7.06 -19.17 -2.66
CA ALA A 46 -8.23 -19.72 -3.33
C ALA A 46 -8.97 -20.75 -2.45
N LYS A 47 -8.25 -21.68 -1.81
CA LYS A 47 -8.81 -22.69 -0.90
C LYS A 47 -9.50 -22.07 0.31
N ALA A 48 -8.91 -21.03 0.90
CA ALA A 48 -9.54 -20.31 2.00
C ALA A 48 -10.89 -19.68 1.64
N ASN A 49 -11.17 -19.53 0.34
CA ASN A 49 -12.42 -19.02 -0.22
C ASN A 49 -13.26 -20.12 -0.92
N GLY A 50 -12.96 -21.40 -0.70
CA GLY A 50 -13.75 -22.54 -1.18
C GLY A 50 -13.41 -23.03 -2.60
N CYS A 51 -12.34 -22.54 -3.22
CA CYS A 51 -11.84 -23.05 -4.51
C CYS A 51 -10.72 -24.07 -4.27
N GLU A 52 -11.00 -25.35 -4.52
CA GLU A 52 -10.05 -26.44 -4.23
C GLU A 52 -9.11 -26.80 -5.39
N ALA A 53 -9.53 -26.52 -6.62
CA ALA A 53 -8.81 -26.80 -7.87
C ALA A 53 -9.35 -25.90 -8.99
N PHE A 54 -8.67 -25.91 -10.14
CA PHE A 54 -9.22 -25.38 -11.38
C PHE A 54 -10.03 -26.46 -12.11
N GLU A 55 -11.22 -26.12 -12.58
CA GLU A 55 -12.06 -27.08 -13.32
C GLU A 55 -11.60 -27.26 -14.77
N ASP A 56 -11.11 -26.22 -15.42
CA ASP A 56 -10.72 -26.28 -16.84
C ASP A 56 -9.49 -25.43 -17.19
N VAL A 57 -8.93 -25.75 -18.35
CA VAL A 57 -7.78 -25.05 -18.94
C VAL A 57 -8.15 -24.61 -20.36
N PHE A 58 -8.00 -23.32 -20.65
CA PHE A 58 -8.36 -22.71 -21.92
C PHE A 58 -7.15 -22.08 -22.58
N PHE A 59 -6.96 -22.32 -23.87
CA PHE A 59 -5.90 -21.68 -24.63
C PHE A 59 -6.21 -20.21 -24.92
N GLY A 60 -5.16 -19.41 -25.04
CA GLY A 60 -5.24 -18.01 -25.40
C GLY A 60 -3.94 -17.52 -26.00
N ILE A 61 -3.95 -16.30 -26.52
CA ILE A 61 -2.77 -15.64 -27.07
C ILE A 61 -2.36 -14.51 -26.15
N CYS A 62 -1.09 -14.47 -25.79
CA CYS A 62 -0.55 -13.38 -25.00
C CYS A 62 -0.49 -12.10 -25.85
N GLU A 63 -0.97 -10.99 -25.30
CA GLU A 63 -0.97 -9.70 -26.01
C GLU A 63 0.13 -8.74 -25.52
N TYR A 64 0.84 -9.10 -24.45
CA TYR A 64 1.76 -8.20 -23.77
C TYR A 64 3.13 -8.83 -23.49
N CYS A 65 3.22 -9.70 -22.49
CA CYS A 65 4.50 -10.19 -21.94
C CYS A 65 5.33 -11.00 -22.97
N ASN A 66 4.67 -11.90 -23.69
CA ASN A 66 5.23 -12.73 -24.76
C ASN A 66 4.29 -12.63 -25.96
N LYS A 67 4.18 -11.42 -26.52
CA LYS A 67 3.16 -11.10 -27.53
C LYS A 67 3.16 -12.11 -28.69
N GLY A 68 2.00 -12.72 -28.93
CA GLY A 68 1.78 -13.71 -29.98
C GLY A 68 2.06 -15.16 -29.58
N CYS A 69 2.61 -15.41 -28.39
CA CYS A 69 2.79 -16.76 -27.87
C CYS A 69 1.48 -17.32 -27.31
N GLU A 70 1.26 -18.62 -27.53
CA GLU A 70 0.13 -19.36 -26.97
C GLU A 70 0.34 -19.59 -25.47
N GLY A 71 -0.65 -19.23 -24.66
CA GLY A 71 -0.69 -19.50 -23.22
C GLY A 71 -1.96 -20.20 -22.80
N MET A 72 -2.06 -20.50 -21.51
CA MET A 72 -3.15 -21.25 -20.90
C MET A 72 -3.76 -20.45 -19.75
N THR A 73 -5.08 -20.29 -19.77
CA THR A 73 -5.88 -19.85 -18.63
C THR A 73 -6.32 -21.08 -17.85
N PHE A 74 -5.86 -21.23 -16.63
CA PHE A 74 -6.45 -22.15 -15.67
C PHE A 74 -7.62 -21.42 -15.00
N LEU A 75 -8.83 -21.98 -15.05
CA LEU A 75 -10.04 -21.30 -14.57
C LEU A 75 -10.84 -22.22 -13.66
N SER A 76 -11.36 -21.62 -12.59
CA SER A 76 -12.34 -22.25 -11.73
C SER A 76 -13.77 -21.77 -11.96
N ASN A 77 -14.75 -22.56 -11.56
CA ASN A 77 -16.17 -22.19 -11.60
C ASN A 77 -16.50 -20.97 -10.71
N SER A 78 -15.71 -20.75 -9.67
CA SER A 78 -15.83 -19.58 -8.77
C SER A 78 -15.12 -18.33 -9.31
N GLY A 79 -14.57 -18.40 -10.54
CA GLY A 79 -13.94 -17.27 -11.21
C GLY A 79 -12.49 -17.01 -10.79
N TYR A 80 -11.90 -17.85 -9.94
CA TYR A 80 -10.44 -17.83 -9.74
C TYR A 80 -9.73 -18.30 -10.99
N TYR A 81 -8.68 -17.57 -11.38
CA TYR A 81 -7.94 -17.90 -12.59
C TYR A 81 -6.44 -17.64 -12.46
N LEU A 82 -5.66 -18.34 -13.26
CA LEU A 82 -4.23 -18.13 -13.42
C LEU A 82 -3.85 -18.27 -14.90
N ASP A 83 -3.31 -17.21 -15.48
CA ASP A 83 -2.87 -17.21 -16.87
C ASP A 83 -1.37 -17.50 -16.91
N LEU A 84 -0.97 -18.58 -17.59
CA LEU A 84 0.41 -19.02 -17.70
C LEU A 84 0.86 -19.21 -19.14
N PHE A 85 2.15 -18.99 -19.37
CA PHE A 85 2.89 -19.48 -20.52
C PHE A 85 3.83 -20.58 -20.02
N ILE A 86 3.71 -21.79 -20.55
CA ILE A 86 4.59 -22.92 -20.21
C ILE A 86 5.53 -23.12 -21.40
N GLU A 87 6.81 -22.84 -21.21
CA GLU A 87 7.82 -22.97 -22.26
C GLU A 87 8.37 -24.40 -22.26
N THR A 88 8.34 -25.04 -23.43
CA THR A 88 8.88 -26.38 -23.66
C THR A 88 9.61 -26.42 -25.00
N LYS A 89 10.91 -26.73 -25.01
CA LYS A 89 11.68 -26.95 -26.25
C LYS A 89 11.50 -28.35 -26.82
N ASP A 90 11.19 -29.30 -25.96
CA ASP A 90 10.74 -30.63 -26.32
C ASP A 90 9.44 -30.93 -25.55
N GLU A 91 8.56 -31.78 -26.09
CA GLU A 91 7.27 -32.10 -25.44
C GLU A 91 7.43 -32.81 -24.07
N ILE A 92 8.68 -33.09 -23.69
CA ILE A 92 9.05 -33.86 -22.51
C ILE A 92 9.40 -32.93 -21.36
N HIS A 93 10.11 -31.83 -21.57
CA HIS A 93 10.70 -30.97 -20.55
C HIS A 93 10.09 -29.58 -20.49
N VAL A 94 9.78 -29.14 -19.27
CA VAL A 94 9.42 -27.74 -18.99
C VAL A 94 10.71 -26.95 -18.81
N ASP A 95 10.91 -25.96 -19.68
CA ASP A 95 12.06 -25.06 -19.64
C ASP A 95 11.82 -23.88 -18.72
N ASP A 96 10.63 -23.31 -18.75
CA ASP A 96 10.23 -22.22 -17.88
C ASP A 96 8.68 -22.16 -17.80
N ILE A 97 8.17 -21.43 -16.82
CA ILE A 97 6.75 -21.13 -16.64
C ILE A 97 6.64 -19.66 -16.28
N TYR A 98 5.84 -18.91 -17.03
CA TYR A 98 5.63 -17.49 -16.81
C TYR A 98 4.16 -17.16 -16.54
N VAL A 99 3.90 -16.28 -15.58
CA VAL A 99 2.58 -15.64 -15.46
C VAL A 99 2.39 -14.67 -16.63
N CYS A 100 1.21 -14.71 -17.24
CA CYS A 100 0.83 -13.82 -18.32
C CYS A 100 -0.09 -12.71 -17.78
N ASP A 101 0.32 -11.44 -17.94
CA ASP A 101 -0.46 -10.30 -17.46
C ASP A 101 -1.69 -10.00 -18.35
N LYS A 102 -1.65 -10.43 -19.61
CA LYS A 102 -2.71 -10.19 -20.59
C LYS A 102 -2.82 -11.33 -21.59
N LEU A 103 -3.59 -12.34 -21.22
CA LEU A 103 -3.92 -13.48 -22.07
C LEU A 103 -5.35 -13.35 -22.60
N THR A 104 -5.48 -13.22 -23.92
CA THR A 104 -6.78 -13.18 -24.60
C THR A 104 -7.18 -14.59 -25.00
N ASN A 105 -8.27 -15.09 -24.42
CA ASN A 105 -8.82 -16.41 -24.75
C ASN A 105 -9.69 -16.37 -26.00
N VAL A 106 -9.83 -17.52 -26.66
CA VAL A 106 -10.70 -17.67 -27.84
C VAL A 106 -12.19 -17.50 -27.47
N ILE A 107 -12.54 -17.82 -26.23
CA ILE A 107 -13.88 -17.67 -25.68
C ILE A 107 -13.85 -16.68 -24.51
N ASP A 108 -14.98 -16.03 -24.27
CA ASP A 108 -15.16 -15.16 -23.11
C ASP A 108 -15.20 -16.01 -21.83
N LEU A 109 -14.30 -15.72 -20.90
CA LEU A 109 -14.18 -16.42 -19.63
C LEU A 109 -14.52 -15.48 -18.47
N ASN A 110 -15.22 -16.01 -17.46
CA ASN A 110 -15.54 -15.27 -16.24
C ASN A 110 -14.32 -15.21 -15.29
N LYS A 111 -13.31 -14.42 -15.65
CA LYS A 111 -12.09 -14.18 -14.86
C LYS A 111 -12.36 -13.12 -13.79
N VAL A 112 -12.58 -13.55 -12.54
CA VAL A 112 -12.94 -12.65 -11.42
C VAL A 112 -11.78 -12.45 -10.44
N HIS A 113 -11.10 -13.54 -10.07
CA HIS A 113 -10.09 -13.52 -9.00
C HIS A 113 -8.74 -14.03 -9.53
N SER A 114 -7.86 -13.10 -9.92
CA SER A 114 -6.52 -13.47 -10.40
C SER A 114 -5.66 -14.07 -9.29
N LEU A 115 -5.01 -15.19 -9.59
CA LEU A 115 -3.96 -15.81 -8.79
C LEU A 115 -2.55 -15.51 -9.32
N GLY A 116 -2.44 -14.60 -10.30
CA GLY A 116 -1.17 -14.17 -10.87
C GLY A 116 -0.26 -13.49 -9.85
N PHE A 117 1.05 -13.61 -10.07
CA PHE A 117 2.07 -12.99 -9.23
C PHE A 117 3.25 -12.50 -10.07
N TYR A 118 4.03 -11.59 -9.51
CA TYR A 118 5.23 -11.03 -10.12
C TYR A 118 6.38 -11.03 -9.12
N TYR A 119 7.60 -10.88 -9.63
CA TYR A 119 8.82 -10.74 -8.85
C TYR A 119 9.47 -9.40 -9.10
N SER A 120 10.02 -8.81 -8.05
CA SER A 120 10.84 -7.62 -8.19
C SER A 120 12.18 -7.96 -8.86
N LYS A 121 12.82 -6.98 -9.50
CA LYS A 121 14.09 -7.16 -10.23
C LYS A 121 15.22 -7.69 -9.35
N ASP A 122 15.23 -7.30 -8.07
CA ASP A 122 16.19 -7.77 -7.07
C ASP A 122 15.90 -9.16 -6.50
N GLU A 123 14.83 -9.80 -6.96
CA GLU A 123 14.48 -11.17 -6.60
C GLU A 123 14.91 -12.20 -7.65
N LEU A 124 15.33 -11.74 -8.83
CA LEU A 124 15.69 -12.58 -9.97
C LEU A 124 17.09 -13.19 -9.82
N VAL A 125 17.30 -14.41 -10.30
CA VAL A 125 18.58 -15.14 -10.20
C VAL A 125 19.74 -14.43 -10.88
N LYS A 126 19.46 -13.65 -11.95
CA LYS A 126 20.47 -12.88 -12.70
C LYS A 126 20.63 -11.44 -12.18
N PHE A 127 19.98 -11.08 -11.07
CA PHE A 127 20.10 -9.74 -10.52
C PHE A 127 21.55 -9.41 -10.15
N ARG A 128 22.02 -8.26 -10.62
CA ARG A 128 23.33 -7.71 -10.28
C ARG A 128 23.12 -6.35 -9.62
N PRO A 129 23.35 -6.21 -8.31
CA PRO A 129 23.12 -4.95 -7.62
C PRO A 129 24.17 -3.92 -8.05
N SER A 130 23.73 -2.70 -8.34
CA SER A 130 24.61 -1.54 -8.49
C SER A 130 25.25 -1.15 -7.15
N GLU A 131 26.27 -0.31 -7.18
CA GLU A 131 26.86 0.23 -5.95
C GLU A 131 25.85 1.03 -5.13
N ASP A 132 25.01 1.84 -5.78
CA ASP A 132 23.92 2.57 -5.11
C ASP A 132 22.94 1.63 -4.41
N TYR A 133 22.56 0.52 -5.08
CA TYR A 133 21.68 -0.49 -4.48
C TYR A 133 22.33 -1.11 -3.23
N LYS A 134 23.62 -1.44 -3.30
CA LYS A 134 24.36 -2.00 -2.15
C LYS A 134 24.44 -1.01 -0.99
N LEU A 135 24.69 0.26 -1.29
CA LEU A 135 24.75 1.33 -0.29
C LEU A 135 23.39 1.50 0.42
N ILE A 136 22.32 1.63 -0.34
CA ILE A 136 20.95 1.73 0.20
C ILE A 136 20.61 0.49 1.02
N LYS A 137 20.98 -0.71 0.54
CA LYS A 137 20.75 -1.96 1.27
C LYS A 137 21.45 -1.96 2.62
N ALA A 138 22.72 -1.55 2.67
CA ALA A 138 23.48 -1.51 3.92
C ALA A 138 22.89 -0.48 4.90
N GLN A 139 22.58 0.73 4.42
CA GLN A 139 21.95 1.77 5.24
C GLN A 139 20.58 1.34 5.76
N TYR A 140 19.74 0.73 4.92
CA TYR A 140 18.43 0.23 5.31
C TYR A 140 18.53 -0.93 6.31
N GLN A 141 19.50 -1.84 6.14
CA GLN A 141 19.74 -2.90 7.12
C GLN A 141 20.13 -2.35 8.49
N GLN A 142 21.00 -1.34 8.54
CA GLN A 142 21.34 -0.64 9.79
C GLN A 142 20.12 0.04 10.39
N PHE A 143 19.36 0.78 9.58
CA PHE A 143 18.12 1.44 10.00
C PHE A 143 17.13 0.46 10.63
N ILE A 144 16.91 -0.69 10.00
CA ILE A 144 16.03 -1.75 10.52
C ILE A 144 16.60 -2.38 11.80
N ALA A 145 17.91 -2.60 11.87
CA ALA A 145 18.54 -3.13 13.07
C ALA A 145 18.33 -2.19 14.27
N ASP A 146 18.55 -0.89 14.08
CA ASP A 146 18.35 0.12 15.12
C ASP A 146 16.87 0.23 15.50
N LEU A 147 15.97 0.24 14.52
CA LEU A 147 14.52 0.28 14.76
C LEU A 147 14.05 -0.92 15.60
N LYS A 148 14.59 -2.12 15.36
CA LYS A 148 14.32 -3.33 16.16
C LYS A 148 14.96 -3.27 17.54
N ALA A 149 16.07 -2.55 17.69
CA ALA A 149 16.81 -2.45 18.94
C ALA A 149 16.16 -1.50 19.95
N PHE A 150 15.19 -0.67 19.55
CA PHE A 150 14.41 0.13 20.47
C PHE A 150 13.74 -0.75 21.53
N LYS A 151 14.33 -0.74 22.73
CA LYS A 151 13.72 -1.33 23.93
C LYS A 151 12.45 -0.53 24.23
N LYS A 152 11.37 -1.23 24.57
CA LYS A 152 10.01 -0.68 24.73
C LYS A 152 10.02 0.69 25.43
N ASN A 153 9.29 1.65 24.85
CA ASN A 153 9.17 3.07 25.23
C ASN A 153 10.38 3.93 24.85
N VAL A 154 10.31 4.53 23.66
CA VAL A 154 11.27 5.52 23.16
C VAL A 154 10.69 6.91 23.38
N LEU A 155 11.46 7.87 23.90
CA LEU A 155 11.01 9.25 23.96
C LEU A 155 10.90 9.81 22.54
N PHE A 156 9.87 10.63 22.27
CA PHE A 156 9.62 11.17 20.94
C PHE A 156 10.83 11.92 20.39
N ASN A 157 11.51 12.75 21.20
CA ASN A 157 12.70 13.47 20.78
C ASN A 157 13.87 12.55 20.39
N ASP A 158 14.12 11.52 21.20
CA ASP A 158 15.19 10.54 20.91
C ASP A 158 14.87 9.78 19.61
N PHE A 159 13.59 9.45 19.40
CA PHE A 159 13.12 8.82 18.18
C PHE A 159 13.32 9.72 16.94
N ILE A 160 13.03 11.02 17.04
CA ILE A 160 13.27 11.95 15.92
C ILE A 160 14.75 12.14 15.65
N ILE A 161 15.58 12.32 16.67
CA ILE A 161 17.05 12.45 16.51
C ILE A 161 17.61 11.20 15.84
N TRP A 162 17.17 10.01 16.28
CA TRP A 162 17.51 8.76 15.63
C TRP A 162 17.09 8.75 14.15
N PHE A 163 15.84 9.10 13.86
CA PHE A 163 15.33 9.10 12.49
C PHE A 163 16.09 10.09 11.59
N ASP A 164 16.47 11.24 12.12
CA ASP A 164 17.24 12.26 11.42
C ASP A 164 18.67 11.83 11.11
N SER A 165 19.25 10.94 11.91
CA SER A 165 20.56 10.33 11.63
C SER A 165 20.58 9.51 10.33
N PHE A 166 19.41 9.12 9.81
CA PHE A 166 19.24 8.42 8.53
C PHE A 166 18.81 9.34 7.38
N SER A 167 19.04 10.65 7.49
CA SER A 167 18.74 11.63 6.42
C SER A 167 19.31 11.23 5.05
N SER A 168 20.54 10.74 4.99
CA SER A 168 21.15 10.27 3.72
C SER A 168 20.32 9.17 3.05
N LEU A 169 19.88 8.16 3.80
CA LEU A 169 19.04 7.08 3.28
C LEU A 169 17.70 7.64 2.76
N ARG A 170 17.09 8.56 3.52
CA ARG A 170 15.83 9.20 3.14
C ARG A 170 15.97 9.99 1.83
N THR A 171 16.99 10.84 1.72
CA THR A 171 17.26 11.61 0.49
C THR A 171 17.50 10.67 -0.69
N SER A 172 18.33 9.64 -0.54
CA SER A 172 18.56 8.66 -1.62
C SER A 172 17.27 7.97 -2.07
N LEU A 173 16.35 7.66 -1.16
CA LEU A 173 15.06 7.06 -1.50
C LEU A 173 14.07 8.06 -2.09
N GLN A 174 14.13 9.35 -1.74
CA GLN A 174 13.32 10.40 -2.36
C GLN A 174 13.69 10.60 -3.83
N ASP A 175 14.98 10.54 -4.15
CA ASP A 175 15.50 10.68 -5.53
C ASP A 175 15.18 9.48 -6.43
N ILE A 176 14.85 8.32 -5.84
CA ILE A 176 14.42 7.14 -6.60
C ILE A 176 12.99 7.35 -7.11
N SER A 177 12.83 7.23 -8.43
CA SER A 177 11.53 7.34 -9.09
C SER A 177 10.53 6.29 -8.57
N ILE A 178 9.25 6.66 -8.56
CA ILE A 178 8.18 5.76 -8.11
C ILE A 178 8.15 4.44 -8.89
N TYR A 179 8.49 4.48 -10.19
CA TYR A 179 8.59 3.29 -11.03
C TYR A 179 9.67 2.32 -10.56
N LEU A 180 10.84 2.84 -10.17
CA LEU A 180 11.92 2.02 -9.63
C LEU A 180 11.54 1.45 -8.26
N LYS A 181 10.81 2.20 -7.42
CA LYS A 181 10.30 1.68 -6.14
C LYS A 181 9.42 0.45 -6.36
N PHE A 182 8.51 0.47 -7.34
CA PHE A 182 7.69 -0.70 -7.65
C PHE A 182 8.47 -1.87 -8.26
N GLN A 183 9.57 -1.61 -8.96
CA GLN A 183 10.37 -2.66 -9.61
C GLN A 183 11.33 -3.37 -8.65
N TYR A 184 11.73 -2.75 -7.54
CA TYR A 184 12.72 -3.30 -6.61
C TYR A 184 12.13 -3.43 -5.21
N LYS A 185 12.16 -4.65 -4.68
CA LYS A 185 11.62 -4.97 -3.37
C LYS A 185 12.29 -4.16 -2.26
N LEU A 186 13.62 -4.05 -2.29
CA LEU A 186 14.36 -3.24 -1.34
C LEU A 186 13.85 -1.79 -1.28
N TYR A 187 13.66 -1.15 -2.43
CA TYR A 187 13.25 0.25 -2.49
C TYR A 187 11.80 0.43 -2.06
N ASN A 188 10.91 -0.48 -2.45
CA ASN A 188 9.54 -0.51 -2.00
C ASN A 188 9.45 -0.64 -0.47
N ASP A 189 10.12 -1.66 0.08
CA ASP A 189 10.09 -1.98 1.51
C ASP A 189 10.71 -0.83 2.33
N ALA A 190 11.85 -0.28 1.89
CA ALA A 190 12.50 0.84 2.56
C ALA A 190 11.67 2.12 2.51
N SER A 191 11.12 2.45 1.35
CA SER A 191 10.26 3.64 1.18
C SER A 191 8.99 3.52 2.03
N GLY A 192 8.39 2.32 2.11
CA GLY A 192 7.20 2.08 2.92
C GLY A 192 7.44 2.32 4.41
N VAL A 193 8.51 1.73 4.96
CA VAL A 193 8.84 1.92 6.39
C VAL A 193 9.19 3.38 6.69
N ILE A 194 9.99 4.03 5.83
CA ILE A 194 10.35 5.44 6.01
C ILE A 194 9.10 6.32 5.96
N ALA A 195 8.21 6.14 4.99
CA ALA A 195 6.98 6.91 4.89
C ALA A 195 6.09 6.74 6.14
N ASP A 196 6.03 5.54 6.72
CA ASP A 196 5.31 5.31 7.98
C ASP A 196 5.91 6.07 9.16
N ILE A 197 7.24 6.20 9.21
CA ILE A 197 7.92 6.98 10.25
C ILE A 197 7.82 8.49 9.99
N GLU A 198 7.93 8.94 8.73
CA GLU A 198 7.79 10.36 8.36
C GLU A 198 6.43 10.92 8.79
N LYS A 199 5.36 10.12 8.74
CA LYS A 199 4.04 10.51 9.28
C LYS A 199 4.10 10.93 10.74
N ILE A 200 4.86 10.19 11.55
CA ILE A 200 5.05 10.47 12.98
C ILE A 200 6.05 11.62 13.17
N ALA A 201 7.12 11.65 12.37
CA ALA A 201 8.13 12.71 12.46
C ALA A 201 7.58 14.10 12.10
N ASN A 202 6.64 14.17 11.16
CA ASN A 202 6.00 15.42 10.77
C ASN A 202 5.15 16.05 11.89
N ILE A 203 4.77 15.29 12.93
CA ILE A 203 4.17 15.86 14.13
C ILE A 203 5.13 16.86 14.77
N LYS A 204 6.44 16.58 14.76
CA LYS A 204 7.46 17.48 15.32
C LYS A 204 7.75 18.67 14.40
N SER A 205 7.78 18.48 13.08
CA SER A 205 8.08 19.59 12.16
C SER A 205 7.03 20.71 12.20
N ASN A 206 5.83 20.41 12.69
CA ASN A 206 4.72 21.36 12.78
C ASN A 206 4.62 22.06 14.15
N GLU A 207 5.64 21.95 15.01
CA GLU A 207 5.59 22.43 16.40
C GLU A 207 5.23 23.93 16.53
N GLU A 208 5.96 24.79 15.82
CA GLU A 208 5.74 26.25 15.83
C GLU A 208 4.37 26.62 15.24
N HIS A 209 4.08 26.09 14.05
CA HIS A 209 2.79 26.31 13.38
C HIS A 209 1.60 25.87 14.24
N THR A 210 1.71 24.71 14.88
CA THR A 210 0.67 24.17 15.77
C THR A 210 0.40 25.09 16.96
N THR A 211 1.45 25.66 17.53
CA THR A 211 1.34 26.58 18.65
C THR A 211 0.56 27.84 18.24
N GLU A 212 0.92 28.45 17.11
CA GLU A 212 0.22 29.62 16.56
C GLU A 212 -1.24 29.28 16.20
N ALA A 213 -1.46 28.14 15.56
CA ALA A 213 -2.80 27.70 15.18
C ALA A 213 -3.70 27.47 16.41
N LEU A 214 -3.16 26.94 17.51
CA LEU A 214 -3.91 26.78 18.77
C LEU A 214 -4.25 28.12 19.44
N ILE A 215 -3.33 29.08 19.42
CA ILE A 215 -3.59 30.43 19.93
C ILE A 215 -4.74 31.05 19.12
N ASN A 216 -4.61 31.05 17.79
CA ASN A 216 -5.66 31.56 16.89
C ASN A 216 -6.99 30.85 17.10
N TYR A 217 -7.00 29.53 17.32
CA TYR A 217 -8.21 28.78 17.61
C TYR A 217 -8.93 29.28 18.87
N ASN A 218 -8.18 29.58 19.94
CA ASN A 218 -8.76 30.05 21.19
C ASN A 218 -9.38 31.45 21.06
N ASP A 219 -8.91 32.25 20.10
CA ASP A 219 -9.48 33.56 19.77
C ASP A 219 -10.66 33.47 18.78
N THR A 220 -10.97 32.28 18.25
CA THR A 220 -12.14 32.06 17.37
C THR A 220 -13.40 31.77 18.17
N HIS A 221 -14.44 32.59 17.99
CA HIS A 221 -15.66 32.53 18.79
C HIS A 221 -16.87 32.10 17.95
N THR A 222 -16.91 32.50 16.68
CA THR A 222 -17.99 32.22 15.76
C THR A 222 -17.72 30.98 14.90
N GLU A 223 -18.78 30.37 14.39
CA GLU A 223 -18.65 29.27 13.42
C GLU A 223 -17.86 29.67 12.18
N ARG A 224 -18.09 30.90 11.69
CA ARG A 224 -17.41 31.43 10.51
C ARG A 224 -15.90 31.55 10.74
N GLU A 225 -15.49 32.08 11.89
CA GLU A 225 -14.06 32.17 12.27
C GLU A 225 -13.43 30.78 12.39
N LYS A 226 -14.14 29.82 13.00
CA LYS A 226 -13.64 28.44 13.09
C LYS A 226 -13.54 27.75 11.73
N LEU A 227 -14.44 28.04 10.79
CA LEU A 227 -14.34 27.57 9.40
C LEU A 227 -13.11 28.16 8.70
N ILE A 228 -12.85 29.46 8.87
CA ILE A 228 -11.65 30.10 8.32
C ILE A 228 -10.40 29.44 8.89
N TRP A 229 -10.32 29.31 10.22
CA TRP A 229 -9.22 28.62 10.89
C TRP A 229 -9.03 27.20 10.37
N PHE A 230 -10.10 26.42 10.21
CA PHE A 230 -10.01 25.07 9.68
C PHE A 230 -9.41 25.05 8.27
N TYR A 231 -9.87 25.92 7.36
CA TYR A 231 -9.38 25.91 5.99
C TYR A 231 -7.96 26.47 5.84
N GLU A 232 -7.53 27.37 6.72
CA GLU A 232 -6.13 27.80 6.80
C GLU A 232 -5.20 26.66 7.22
N ASN A 233 -5.73 25.74 8.03
CA ASN A 233 -5.02 24.58 8.56
C ASN A 233 -5.44 23.24 7.90
N ARG A 234 -6.16 23.28 6.76
CA ARG A 234 -6.75 22.07 6.15
C ARG A 234 -5.71 21.05 5.73
N LYS A 235 -4.54 21.51 5.26
CA LYS A 235 -3.45 20.61 4.81
C LYS A 235 -3.01 19.66 5.92
N ASP A 236 -3.02 20.14 7.15
CA ASP A 236 -2.66 19.35 8.33
C ASP A 236 -3.72 18.29 8.62
N HIS A 237 -5.01 18.64 8.51
CA HIS A 237 -6.11 17.68 8.63
C HIS A 237 -6.05 16.59 7.55
N ASP A 238 -5.82 16.98 6.29
CA ASP A 238 -5.78 16.04 5.17
C ASP A 238 -4.55 15.11 5.26
N PHE A 239 -3.44 15.61 5.81
CA PHE A 239 -2.25 14.81 6.09
C PHE A 239 -2.53 13.68 7.11
N ILE A 240 -3.29 13.95 8.17
CA ILE A 240 -3.51 12.99 9.28
C ILE A 240 -4.71 12.06 9.10
N LYS A 241 -5.57 12.31 8.10
CA LYS A 241 -6.84 11.62 7.92
C LYS A 241 -6.64 10.10 7.84
N GLY A 242 -7.16 9.38 8.82
CA GLY A 242 -7.14 7.90 8.87
C GLY A 242 -5.82 7.27 9.30
N LEU A 243 -4.79 8.07 9.62
CA LEU A 243 -3.47 7.55 10.00
C LEU A 243 -3.36 7.23 11.49
N ILE A 244 -4.05 8.01 12.33
CA ILE A 244 -3.77 8.06 13.76
C ILE A 244 -5.08 8.27 14.56
N ASN A 245 -5.29 7.46 15.61
CA ASN A 245 -6.35 7.70 16.59
C ASN A 245 -5.84 8.63 17.70
N PHE A 246 -6.04 9.94 17.52
CA PHE A 246 -5.56 10.96 18.43
C PHE A 246 -6.20 10.91 19.82
N GLU A 247 -7.48 10.51 19.94
CA GLU A 247 -8.13 10.31 21.23
C GLU A 247 -7.42 9.23 22.05
N LYS A 248 -7.08 8.12 21.41
CA LYS A 248 -6.32 7.04 22.02
C LYS A 248 -4.94 7.52 22.46
N ILE A 249 -4.23 8.24 21.59
CA ILE A 249 -2.89 8.77 21.91
C ILE A 249 -2.94 9.75 23.08
N ARG A 250 -3.91 10.66 23.10
CA ARG A 250 -4.09 11.62 24.20
C ARG A 250 -4.30 10.90 25.52
N LYS A 251 -5.12 9.83 25.52
CA LYS A 251 -5.39 9.02 26.72
C LYS A 251 -4.18 8.21 27.18
N GLU A 252 -3.45 7.65 26.23
CA GLU A 252 -2.37 6.69 26.50
C GLU A 252 -1.00 7.37 26.69
N GLY A 253 -0.80 8.58 26.17
CA GLY A 253 0.46 9.33 26.24
C GLY A 253 1.56 8.78 25.31
N TYR A 254 1.20 7.94 24.34
CA TYR A 254 2.15 7.36 23.40
C TYR A 254 1.51 7.00 22.05
N ILE A 255 2.35 6.90 21.02
CA ILE A 255 2.03 6.40 19.68
C ILE A 255 2.59 4.98 19.56
N ILE A 256 1.82 4.07 18.97
CA ILE A 256 2.32 2.74 18.58
C ILE A 256 2.59 2.78 17.07
N LEU A 257 3.87 2.86 16.69
CA LEU A 257 4.30 2.67 15.32
C LEU A 257 4.31 1.18 15.02
N LYS A 258 3.42 0.73 14.14
CA LYS A 258 3.42 -0.64 13.61
C LYS A 258 3.96 -0.63 12.20
N THR A 259 5.09 -1.30 12.00
CA THR A 259 5.64 -1.57 10.67
C THR A 259 5.54 -3.07 10.41
N HIS A 260 5.77 -3.50 9.16
CA HIS A 260 5.89 -4.93 8.86
C HIS A 260 7.12 -5.60 9.53
N VAL A 261 8.00 -4.81 10.15
CA VAL A 261 9.28 -5.25 10.71
C VAL A 261 9.24 -5.36 12.24
N THR A 262 8.62 -4.39 12.90
CA THR A 262 8.54 -4.29 14.36
C THR A 262 7.42 -3.33 14.80
N GLU A 263 7.09 -3.40 16.08
CA GLU A 263 6.21 -2.46 16.76
C GLU A 263 7.03 -1.63 17.77
N VAL A 264 6.98 -0.30 17.65
CA VAL A 264 7.68 0.62 18.56
C VAL A 264 6.67 1.50 19.27
N LYS A 265 6.80 1.58 20.59
CA LYS A 265 6.01 2.48 21.44
C LYS A 265 6.80 3.77 21.67
N ILE A 266 6.25 4.89 21.20
CA ILE A 266 6.88 6.21 21.21
C ILE A 266 6.13 7.11 22.20
N VAL A 267 6.79 7.53 23.27
CA VAL A 267 6.22 8.37 24.32
C VAL A 267 6.27 9.83 23.89
N ILE A 268 5.11 10.50 23.89
CA ILE A 268 4.94 11.86 23.37
C ILE A 268 4.83 12.92 24.48
N ALA A 269 5.44 12.67 25.63
CA ALA A 269 5.41 13.59 26.75
C ALA A 269 5.98 14.96 26.33
N GLY A 270 5.24 16.03 26.62
CA GLY A 270 5.57 17.40 26.20
C GLY A 270 5.05 17.79 24.81
N TYR A 271 4.40 16.86 24.08
CA TYR A 271 3.82 17.08 22.76
C TYR A 271 2.29 16.93 22.75
N GLU A 272 1.66 16.94 23.93
CA GLU A 272 0.21 16.74 24.10
C GLU A 272 -0.59 17.85 23.40
N TYR A 273 -0.06 19.07 23.37
CA TYR A 273 -0.72 20.19 22.70
C TYR A 273 -0.81 19.97 21.18
N ILE A 274 0.16 19.31 20.56
CA ILE A 274 0.09 18.98 19.12
C ILE A 274 -1.02 17.96 18.87
N ILE A 275 -1.17 16.98 19.76
CA ILE A 275 -2.29 16.04 19.71
C ILE A 275 -3.62 16.79 19.87
N ASP A 276 -3.70 17.75 20.78
CA ASP A 276 -4.90 18.57 20.99
C ASP A 276 -5.26 19.41 19.76
N TYR A 277 -4.27 19.95 19.04
CA TYR A 277 -4.48 20.66 17.78
C TYR A 277 -5.11 19.77 16.71
N TYR A 278 -4.52 18.61 16.46
CA TYR A 278 -5.05 17.66 15.49
C TYR A 278 -6.45 17.14 15.87
N MET A 279 -6.69 16.92 17.17
CA MET A 279 -8.03 16.59 17.67
C MET A 279 -9.04 17.70 17.40
N LYS A 280 -8.67 18.98 17.61
CA LYS A 280 -9.55 20.13 17.33
C LYS A 280 -9.89 20.22 15.84
N LEU A 281 -8.90 20.04 14.95
CA LEU A 281 -9.12 19.99 13.51
C LEU A 281 -10.10 18.89 13.12
N GLN A 282 -9.85 17.67 13.57
CA GLN A 282 -10.67 16.50 13.25
C GLN A 282 -12.09 16.63 13.83
N HIS A 283 -12.21 17.02 15.09
CA HIS A 283 -13.50 17.19 15.75
C HIS A 283 -14.34 18.28 15.06
N PHE A 284 -13.72 19.42 14.75
CA PHE A 284 -14.42 20.51 14.07
C PHE A 284 -14.86 20.09 12.67
N HIS A 285 -13.98 19.46 11.87
CA HIS A 285 -14.36 18.95 10.56
C HIS A 285 -15.57 18.01 10.66
N ASN A 286 -15.51 17.00 11.52
CA ASN A 286 -16.59 16.02 11.70
C ASN A 286 -17.91 16.69 12.10
N LEU A 287 -17.87 17.61 13.08
CA LEU A 287 -19.04 18.36 13.52
C LEU A 287 -19.68 19.14 12.36
N MET A 288 -18.87 19.82 11.54
CA MET A 288 -19.36 20.62 10.42
C MET A 288 -19.87 19.75 9.27
N THR A 289 -19.19 18.64 8.98
CA THR A 289 -19.62 17.66 7.98
C THR A 289 -20.96 17.05 8.36
N GLU A 290 -21.16 16.69 9.64
CA GLU A 290 -22.42 16.16 10.14
C GLU A 290 -23.53 17.23 10.09
N LYS A 291 -23.24 18.43 10.59
CA LYS A 291 -24.20 19.56 10.61
C LYS A 291 -24.70 19.92 9.21
N TYR A 292 -23.81 19.94 8.22
CA TYR A 292 -24.12 20.32 6.84
C TYR A 292 -24.24 19.14 5.89
N ASN A 293 -24.42 17.93 6.43
CA ASN A 293 -24.61 16.75 5.60
C ASN A 293 -25.70 17.00 4.54
N PRO A 294 -25.52 16.60 3.27
CA PRO A 294 -26.51 16.87 2.25
C PRO A 294 -27.86 16.21 2.59
N LEU A 295 -28.95 16.96 2.39
CA LEU A 295 -30.30 16.45 2.56
C LEU A 295 -30.73 15.58 1.37
N PRO A 296 -31.75 14.71 1.51
CA PRO A 296 -32.26 13.89 0.41
C PRO A 296 -32.57 14.68 -0.87
N GLU A 297 -33.14 15.88 -0.73
CA GLU A 297 -33.51 16.75 -1.86
C GLU A 297 -32.30 17.28 -2.65
N HIS A 298 -31.11 17.32 -2.02
CA HIS A 298 -29.88 17.60 -2.74
C HIS A 298 -29.55 16.43 -3.68
N TYR A 299 -29.66 15.19 -3.21
CA TYR A 299 -29.33 14.00 -4.00
C TYR A 299 -30.26 13.80 -5.20
N GLU A 300 -31.54 14.16 -5.08
CA GLU A 300 -32.49 14.11 -6.21
C GLU A 300 -32.06 14.95 -7.41
N LYS A 301 -31.26 16.00 -7.18
CA LYS A 301 -30.75 16.90 -8.21
C LYS A 301 -29.41 16.47 -8.80
N SER A 302 -28.77 15.43 -8.26
CA SER A 302 -27.48 14.92 -8.76
C SER A 302 -27.57 13.47 -9.23
N LYS A 303 -27.30 13.24 -10.52
CA LYS A 303 -27.23 11.88 -11.10
C LYS A 303 -26.08 11.04 -10.54
N ASN A 304 -25.03 11.68 -9.99
CA ASN A 304 -23.77 11.03 -9.61
C ASN A 304 -23.41 11.23 -8.12
N GLY A 305 -24.35 11.70 -7.29
CA GLY A 305 -24.07 12.07 -5.90
C GLY A 305 -23.21 13.34 -5.76
N TYR A 306 -22.67 13.58 -4.56
CA TYR A 306 -21.77 14.71 -4.28
C TYR A 306 -20.46 14.22 -3.69
N PRO A 307 -19.32 14.89 -3.99
CA PRO A 307 -18.08 14.66 -3.27
C PRO A 307 -18.29 14.83 -1.76
N CYS A 308 -17.67 13.96 -0.96
CA CYS A 308 -17.64 14.09 0.50
C CYS A 308 -16.65 15.18 0.93
N ASP A 309 -16.99 16.44 0.64
CA ASP A 309 -16.19 17.62 0.96
C ASP A 309 -17.08 18.68 1.62
N LEU A 310 -16.62 19.23 2.75
CA LEU A 310 -17.34 20.21 3.53
C LEU A 310 -17.66 21.50 2.74
N LEU A 311 -16.81 21.95 1.81
CA LEU A 311 -17.09 23.11 0.96
C LEU A 311 -18.30 22.87 0.05
N VAL A 312 -18.43 21.64 -0.47
CA VAL A 312 -19.59 21.25 -1.28
C VAL A 312 -20.86 21.30 -0.44
N TYR A 313 -20.77 20.80 0.80
CA TYR A 313 -21.90 20.76 1.73
C TYR A 313 -22.37 22.17 2.09
N LEU A 314 -21.44 23.05 2.44
CA LEU A 314 -21.71 24.47 2.69
C LEU A 314 -22.40 25.14 1.50
N LYS A 315 -21.94 24.87 0.27
CA LYS A 315 -22.52 25.41 -0.96
C LYS A 315 -23.95 24.93 -1.19
N LEU A 316 -24.23 23.64 -0.98
CA LEU A 316 -25.58 23.07 -1.13
C LEU A 316 -26.58 23.72 -0.19
N HIS A 317 -26.15 24.00 1.05
CA HIS A 317 -26.97 24.65 2.08
C HIS A 317 -26.99 26.19 1.98
N ASN A 318 -26.30 26.78 1.00
CA ASN A 318 -26.17 28.22 0.84
C ASN A 318 -25.60 28.92 2.09
N LYS A 319 -24.58 28.32 2.72
CA LYS A 319 -23.93 28.79 3.96
C LYS A 319 -22.46 29.14 3.72
N HIS A 320 -21.99 30.22 4.35
CA HIS A 320 -20.59 30.67 4.34
C HIS A 320 -19.96 30.71 2.93
N LEU A 321 -20.72 31.23 1.95
CA LEU A 321 -20.32 31.22 0.54
C LEU A 321 -19.01 31.97 0.29
N ASP A 322 -18.71 32.99 1.09
CA ASP A 322 -17.44 33.73 1.05
C ASP A 322 -16.24 32.82 1.35
N ILE A 323 -16.40 31.86 2.26
CA ILE A 323 -15.39 30.84 2.56
C ILE A 323 -15.29 29.85 1.39
N VAL A 324 -16.42 29.44 0.83
CA VAL A 324 -16.46 28.55 -0.35
C VAL A 324 -15.69 29.17 -1.51
N GLU A 325 -15.97 30.43 -1.85
CA GLU A 325 -15.27 31.13 -2.94
C GLU A 325 -13.76 31.27 -2.68
N LYS A 326 -13.36 31.49 -1.42
CA LYS A 326 -11.94 31.64 -1.06
C LYS A 326 -11.15 30.33 -1.18
N TYR A 327 -11.71 29.21 -0.74
CA TYR A 327 -10.98 27.95 -0.55
C TYR A 327 -11.34 26.82 -1.52
N GLN A 328 -12.29 27.01 -2.45
CA GLN A 328 -12.67 26.01 -3.47
C GLN A 328 -11.66 25.93 -4.66
N LYS A 329 -10.49 26.56 -4.56
CA LYS A 329 -9.51 26.62 -5.67
C LYS A 329 -8.70 25.34 -5.84
#